data_AF-A0A1Y1K2W4-F1
#
_entry.id   AF-A0A1Y1K2W4-F1
#
_cell.length_a   1.000
_cell.length_b   1.000
_cell.length_c   1.000
_cell.angle_alpha   90.00
_cell.angle_beta   90.00
_cell.angle_gamma   90.00
#
_symmetry.space_group_name_H-M   'P 1'
#
loop_
_entity.id
_entity.type
_entity.pdbx_description
1 polymer ?
#
loop_
_entity_poly.entity_id
_entity_poly.type
_entity_poly.pdbx_seq_one_letter_code
_entity_poly.pdbx_strand_id
1 'polypeptide(L)'
;ALKSLKQYVSMMRDKFSTYEVLGAEKSGTADYGHHRQRKRNVRLIPLDYGLTPEVELSPSEKFKIENYIPVIDQFTSGLTQRLTAYETICSRFAFLRHIEDLSREDLENNATNLVNTYSDDLEGNLGIELVQFAEFFKNFKDDTSVKCKPDSELSNEHLMYKILIENDLKVAFPN
;
A
#
# COMPACT_ATOMS: atom_id res chain seq x y z
N ALA A 1 9.01 0.97 6.60
CA ALA A 1 9.41 -0.10 5.68
C ALA A 1 8.95 0.14 4.23
N LEU A 2 7.65 0.33 3.95
CA LEU A 2 7.15 0.41 2.56
C LEU A 2 7.53 1.72 1.84
N LYS A 3 7.50 2.87 2.53
CA LYS A 3 7.92 4.17 1.98
C LYS A 3 9.41 4.19 1.60
N SER A 4 10.27 3.66 2.48
CA SER A 4 11.70 3.52 2.21
C SER A 4 11.99 2.55 1.06
N LEU A 5 11.23 1.45 0.94
CA LEU A 5 11.35 0.53 -0.19
C LEU A 5 10.97 1.21 -1.52
N LYS A 6 9.87 1.98 -1.55
CA LYS A 6 9.48 2.76 -2.74
C LYS A 6 10.60 3.72 -3.17
N GLN A 7 11.17 4.46 -2.22
CA GLN A 7 12.27 5.38 -2.48
C GLN A 7 13.49 4.63 -3.05
N TYR A 8 13.88 3.53 -2.42
CA TYR A 8 14.99 2.69 -2.87
C TYR A 8 14.79 2.20 -4.32
N VAL A 9 13.61 1.65 -4.64
CA VAL A 9 13.30 1.18 -6.00
C VAL A 9 13.29 2.33 -7.00
N SER A 10 12.73 3.49 -6.63
CA SER A 10 12.72 4.68 -7.50
C SER A 10 14.13 5.15 -7.84
N MET A 11 15.05 5.13 -6.86
CA MET A 11 16.46 5.46 -7.07
C MET A 11 17.18 4.49 -8.00
N MET A 12 16.66 3.27 -8.19
CA MET A 12 17.25 2.34 -9.14
C MET A 12 17.00 2.76 -10.58
N ARG A 13 15.92 3.50 -10.86
CA ARG A 13 15.56 3.90 -12.22
C ARG A 13 16.69 4.57 -13.00
N ASP A 14 17.52 5.35 -12.31
CA ASP A 14 18.63 6.09 -12.91
C ASP A 14 19.97 5.33 -12.90
N LYS A 15 20.01 4.12 -12.32
CA LYS A 15 21.23 3.31 -12.13
C LYS A 15 21.43 2.23 -13.18
N PHE A 16 20.82 2.37 -14.35
CA PHE A 16 20.88 1.37 -15.42
C PHE A 16 22.31 0.91 -15.73
N SER A 17 23.24 1.85 -15.95
CA SER A 17 24.64 1.52 -16.29
C SER A 17 25.34 0.66 -15.23
N THR A 18 25.03 0.88 -13.94
CA THR A 18 25.57 0.04 -12.86
C THR A 18 25.02 -1.38 -12.93
N TYR A 19 23.72 -1.52 -13.19
CA TYR A 19 23.07 -2.82 -13.29
C TYR A 19 23.36 -3.56 -14.57
N GLU A 20 23.68 -2.85 -15.65
CA GLU A 20 24.14 -3.43 -16.90
C GLU A 20 25.47 -4.16 -16.68
N VAL A 21 26.45 -3.53 -16.02
CA VAL A 21 27.75 -4.16 -15.69
C VAL A 21 27.56 -5.36 -14.76
N LEU A 22 26.79 -5.20 -13.68
CA LEU A 22 26.49 -6.30 -12.75
C LEU A 22 25.72 -7.44 -13.42
N GLY A 23 24.83 -7.11 -14.36
CA GLY A 23 24.06 -8.06 -15.14
C GLY A 23 24.96 -8.87 -16.07
N ALA A 24 25.91 -8.21 -16.74
CA ALA A 24 26.91 -8.87 -17.58
C ALA A 24 27.82 -9.80 -16.79
N GLU A 25 28.31 -9.36 -15.63
CA GLU A 25 29.11 -10.18 -14.71
C GLU A 25 28.34 -11.44 -14.27
N LYS A 26 27.07 -11.30 -13.89
CA LYS A 26 26.24 -12.42 -13.41
C LYS A 26 25.78 -13.37 -14.51
N SER A 27 25.50 -12.85 -15.71
CA SER A 27 25.02 -13.67 -16.83
C SER A 27 26.16 -14.28 -17.66
N GLY A 28 27.39 -13.82 -17.46
CA GLY A 28 28.56 -14.27 -18.22
C GLY A 28 28.57 -13.78 -19.67
N THR A 29 27.70 -12.84 -20.04
CA THR A 29 27.61 -12.26 -21.38
C THR A 29 27.23 -10.78 -21.34
N ALA A 30 27.85 -9.98 -22.20
CA ALA A 30 27.48 -8.60 -22.44
C ALA A 30 26.63 -8.44 -23.71
N ASP A 31 26.41 -9.53 -24.44
CA ASP A 31 25.71 -9.50 -25.73
C ASP A 31 24.20 -9.51 -25.54
N TYR A 32 23.54 -8.56 -26.20
CA TYR A 32 22.09 -8.48 -26.27
C TYR A 32 21.56 -9.40 -27.38
N GLY A 33 20.56 -10.23 -27.07
CA GLY A 33 19.98 -11.17 -28.03
C GLY A 33 19.43 -10.49 -29.29
N HIS A 34 20.02 -10.79 -30.45
CA HIS A 34 19.57 -10.23 -31.73
C HIS A 34 18.25 -10.84 -32.19
N HIS A 35 17.20 -10.03 -32.22
CA HIS A 35 15.94 -10.38 -32.87
C HIS A 35 15.85 -9.70 -34.24
N ARG A 36 15.69 -10.48 -35.31
CA ARG A 36 15.57 -9.96 -36.66
C ARG A 36 14.27 -9.18 -36.80
N GLN A 37 14.36 -7.85 -36.77
CA GLN A 37 13.24 -6.96 -37.06
C GLN A 37 12.94 -7.00 -38.57
N ARG A 38 11.68 -7.26 -38.93
CA ARG A 38 11.24 -7.24 -40.33
C ARG A 38 11.23 -5.78 -40.80
N LYS A 39 12.21 -5.39 -41.62
CA LYS A 39 12.23 -4.06 -42.22
C LYS A 39 10.97 -3.86 -43.08
N ARG A 40 10.33 -2.70 -42.91
CA ARG A 40 9.14 -2.33 -43.68
C ARG A 40 9.50 -2.23 -45.16
N ASN A 41 8.65 -2.74 -46.04
CA ASN A 41 8.89 -2.64 -47.48
C ASN A 41 8.71 -1.18 -47.91
N VAL A 42 9.82 -0.55 -48.28
CA VAL A 42 9.90 0.87 -48.69
C VAL A 42 8.97 1.18 -49.87
N ARG A 43 8.68 0.19 -50.74
CA ARG A 43 7.77 0.35 -51.90
C ARG A 43 6.30 0.52 -51.52
N LEU A 44 5.92 0.26 -50.26
CA LEU A 44 4.55 0.38 -49.76
C LEU A 44 4.34 1.64 -48.91
N ILE A 45 5.31 2.56 -48.87
CA ILE A 45 5.20 3.82 -48.12
C ILE A 45 4.61 4.90 -49.05
N PRO A 46 3.44 5.48 -48.73
CA PRO A 46 2.89 6.60 -49.49
C PRO A 46 3.85 7.79 -49.46
N LEU A 47 4.05 8.44 -50.61
CA LEU A 47 5.02 9.53 -50.84
C LEU A 47 4.92 10.72 -49.87
N ASP A 48 3.79 10.87 -49.16
CA ASP A 48 3.47 12.03 -48.34
C ASP A 48 3.48 11.74 -46.81
N TYR A 49 3.83 10.52 -46.41
CA TYR A 49 4.00 10.21 -44.98
C TYR A 49 5.39 10.63 -44.53
N GLY A 50 5.45 11.66 -43.69
CA GLY A 50 6.67 12.20 -43.08
C GLY A 50 7.64 11.09 -42.69
N LEU A 51 8.80 11.10 -43.35
CA LEU A 51 9.93 10.24 -43.05
C LEU A 51 10.49 10.66 -41.69
N THR A 52 9.85 10.25 -40.59
CA THR A 52 10.51 10.28 -39.29
C THR A 52 11.70 9.32 -39.40
N PRO A 53 12.94 9.79 -39.29
CA PRO A 53 14.08 8.89 -39.30
C PRO A 53 13.90 7.89 -38.16
N GLU A 54 13.92 6.61 -38.52
CA GLU A 54 13.85 5.53 -37.55
C GLU A 54 15.08 5.67 -36.65
N VAL A 55 14.87 6.06 -35.39
CA VAL A 55 15.98 6.22 -34.44
C VAL A 55 16.50 4.81 -34.14
N GLU A 56 17.65 4.47 -34.73
CA GLU A 56 18.35 3.23 -34.44
C GLU A 56 18.94 3.31 -33.03
N LEU A 57 18.18 2.84 -32.04
CA LEU A 57 18.66 2.68 -30.67
C LEU A 57 19.69 1.55 -30.59
N SER A 58 20.72 1.73 -29.77
CA SER A 58 21.61 0.62 -29.42
C SER A 58 20.85 -0.50 -28.70
N PRO A 59 21.31 -1.76 -28.77
CA PRO A 59 20.68 -2.86 -28.05
C PRO A 59 20.55 -2.61 -26.53
N SER A 60 21.54 -1.92 -25.94
CA SER A 60 21.54 -1.48 -24.55
C SER A 60 20.43 -0.47 -24.26
N GLU A 61 20.32 0.60 -25.05
CA GLU A 61 19.26 1.59 -24.91
C GLU A 61 17.87 0.98 -25.11
N LYS A 62 17.75 0.06 -26.07
CA LYS A 62 16.51 -0.68 -26.31
C LYS A 62 16.13 -1.52 -25.09
N PHE A 63 17.07 -2.26 -24.52
CA PHE A 63 16.82 -3.03 -23.30
C PHE A 63 16.45 -2.12 -22.12
N LYS A 64 17.13 -0.97 -21.98
CA LYS A 64 16.83 0.04 -20.95
C LYS A 64 15.38 0.53 -21.06
N ILE A 65 14.95 0.91 -22.26
CA ILE A 65 13.64 1.52 -22.50
C ILE A 65 12.51 0.49 -22.47
N GLU A 66 12.72 -0.68 -23.08
CA GLU A 66 11.65 -1.68 -23.24
C GLU A 66 11.50 -2.61 -22.02
N ASN A 67 12.56 -2.79 -21.22
CA ASN A 67 12.55 -3.76 -20.12
C ASN A 67 12.89 -3.11 -18.78
N TYR A 68 14.06 -2.49 -18.66
CA TYR A 68 14.55 -2.00 -17.37
C TYR A 68 13.66 -0.93 -16.73
N ILE A 69 13.34 0.13 -17.48
CA ILE A 69 12.48 1.21 -17.02
C ILE A 69 11.07 0.70 -16.71
N PRO A 70 10.38 -0.04 -17.62
CA PRO A 70 9.05 -0.57 -17.34
C PRO A 70 8.96 -1.45 -16.10
N VAL A 71 9.97 -2.30 -15.84
CA VAL A 71 10.00 -3.12 -14.63
C VAL A 71 10.03 -2.25 -13.38
N ILE A 72 10.91 -1.25 -13.31
CA ILE A 72 11.03 -0.37 -12.14
C ILE A 72 9.78 0.49 -11.97
N ASP A 73 9.22 1.00 -13.06
CA ASP A 73 8.00 1.81 -13.06
C ASP A 73 6.81 0.96 -12.57
N GLN A 74 6.70 -0.30 -12.99
CA GLN A 74 5.67 -1.23 -12.52
C GLN A 74 5.80 -1.52 -11.02
N PHE A 75 7.01 -1.77 -10.52
CA PHE A 75 7.25 -1.94 -9.09
C PHE A 75 6.87 -0.69 -8.30
N THR A 76 7.27 0.48 -8.78
CA THR A 76 6.97 1.77 -8.13
C THR A 76 5.47 2.05 -8.11
N SER A 77 4.77 1.74 -9.19
CA SER A 77 3.31 1.82 -9.29
C SER A 77 2.63 0.90 -8.28
N GLY A 78 3.00 -0.38 -8.23
CA GLY A 78 2.43 -1.34 -7.28
C GLY A 78 2.69 -0.99 -5.81
N LEU A 79 3.90 -0.50 -5.49
CA LEU A 79 4.23 -0.02 -4.14
C LEU A 79 3.41 1.23 -3.78
N THR A 80 3.17 2.12 -4.74
CA THR A 80 2.35 3.32 -4.53
C THR A 80 0.91 2.95 -4.28
N GLN A 81 0.33 2.05 -5.08
CA GLN A 81 -1.03 1.55 -4.88
C GLN A 81 -1.22 0.94 -3.48
N ARG A 82 -0.26 0.12 -3.03
CA ARG A 82 -0.28 -0.46 -1.69
C ARG A 82 -0.17 0.59 -0.59
N LEU A 83 0.71 1.59 -0.75
CA LEU A 83 0.82 2.70 0.21
C LEU A 83 -0.48 3.47 0.34
N THR A 84 -1.10 3.83 -0.78
CA THR A 84 -2.38 4.55 -0.79
C THR A 84 -3.49 3.73 -0.15
N ALA A 85 -3.54 2.42 -0.41
CA ALA A 85 -4.51 1.54 0.24
C ALA A 85 -4.32 1.50 1.77
N TYR A 86 -3.07 1.38 2.24
CA TYR A 86 -2.79 1.41 3.67
C TYR A 86 -3.07 2.77 4.31
N GLU A 87 -2.72 3.86 3.63
CA GLU A 87 -3.03 5.21 4.10
C GLU A 87 -4.54 5.43 4.21
N THR A 88 -5.33 4.91 3.27
CA THR A 88 -6.80 4.94 3.29
C THR A 88 -7.37 4.14 4.46
N ILE A 89 -6.84 2.94 4.72
CA ILE A 89 -7.28 2.12 5.85
C ILE A 89 -6.91 2.79 7.17
N CYS A 90 -5.68 3.30 7.28
CA CYS A 90 -5.23 3.99 8.47
C CYS A 90 -6.04 5.27 8.74
N SER A 91 -6.34 6.07 7.71
CA SER A 91 -7.14 7.28 7.90
C SER A 91 -8.57 7.00 8.38
N ARG A 92 -9.09 5.79 8.11
CA ARG A 92 -10.44 5.37 8.53
C ARG A 92 -10.44 4.72 9.91
N PHE A 93 -9.46 3.86 10.21
CA PHE A 93 -9.53 2.95 11.35
C PHE A 93 -8.38 3.07 12.35
N ALA A 94 -7.31 3.81 12.06
CA ALA A 94 -6.13 3.86 12.94
C ALA A 94 -6.44 4.43 14.33
N PHE A 95 -7.48 5.27 14.44
CA PHE A 95 -7.90 5.85 15.71
C PHE A 95 -8.32 4.78 16.74
N LEU A 96 -8.85 3.63 16.29
CA LEU A 96 -9.26 2.52 17.17
C LEU A 96 -8.08 1.94 17.96
N ARG A 97 -6.87 1.99 17.39
CA ARG A 97 -5.66 1.47 18.04
C ARG A 97 -5.27 2.25 19.30
N HIS A 98 -5.61 3.55 19.31
CA HIS A 98 -5.27 4.50 20.37
C HIS A 98 -6.54 5.08 21.01
N ILE A 99 -7.63 4.31 21.02
CA ILE A 99 -8.93 4.78 21.49
C ILE A 99 -8.91 5.30 22.93
N GLU A 100 -7.97 4.79 23.74
CA GLU A 100 -7.76 5.20 25.13
C GLU A 100 -7.03 6.54 25.26
N ASP A 101 -6.21 6.93 24.29
CA ASP A 101 -5.37 8.13 24.32
C ASP A 101 -6.05 9.34 23.66
N LEU A 102 -7.14 9.11 22.93
CA LEU A 102 -7.85 10.16 22.19
C LEU A 102 -8.79 10.96 23.08
N SER A 103 -8.91 12.26 22.78
CA SER A 103 -9.91 13.11 23.41
C SER A 103 -11.32 12.76 22.92
N ARG A 104 -12.36 13.17 23.68
CA ARG A 104 -13.75 13.02 23.23
C ARG A 104 -13.96 13.65 21.84
N GLU A 105 -13.44 14.86 21.64
CA GLU A 105 -13.56 15.58 20.39
C GLU A 105 -12.90 14.81 19.24
N ASP A 106 -11.69 14.28 19.45
CA ASP A 106 -11.01 13.47 18.43
C ASP A 106 -11.78 12.19 18.11
N LEU A 107 -12.33 11.50 19.12
CA LEU A 107 -13.13 10.30 18.91
C LEU A 107 -14.40 10.58 18.10
N GLU A 108 -15.14 11.63 18.46
CA GLU A 108 -16.35 12.03 17.74
C GLU A 108 -16.05 12.45 16.30
N ASN A 109 -14.95 13.19 16.07
CA ASN A 109 -14.52 13.58 14.73
C ASN A 109 -14.12 12.37 13.87
N ASN A 110 -13.33 11.44 14.42
CA ASN A 110 -12.95 10.22 13.72
C ASN A 110 -14.15 9.32 13.43
N ALA A 111 -15.07 9.19 14.39
CA ALA A 111 -16.31 8.43 14.23
C ALA A 111 -17.21 9.05 13.15
N THR A 112 -17.37 10.38 13.15
CA THR A 112 -18.15 11.11 12.14
C THR A 112 -17.58 10.89 10.75
N ASN A 113 -16.25 10.95 10.60
CA ASN A 113 -15.60 10.64 9.32
C ASN A 113 -15.86 9.20 8.87
N LEU A 114 -15.86 8.25 9.82
CA LEU A 114 -16.14 6.84 9.54
C LEU A 114 -17.60 6.62 9.12
N VAL A 115 -18.56 7.19 9.86
CA VAL A 115 -20.00 7.16 9.54
C VAL A 115 -20.26 7.76 8.17
N ASN A 116 -19.66 8.92 7.86
CA ASN A 116 -19.79 9.54 6.54
C ASN A 116 -19.24 8.66 5.40
N THR A 117 -18.24 7.82 5.70
CA THR A 117 -17.65 6.90 4.71
C THR A 117 -18.51 5.66 4.52
N TYR A 118 -19.24 5.23 5.55
CA TYR A 118 -20.05 4.01 5.59
C TYR A 118 -21.45 4.31 6.10
N SER A 119 -22.14 5.27 5.47
CA SER A 119 -23.43 5.79 5.95
C SER A 119 -24.55 4.77 5.94
N ASP A 120 -24.43 3.74 5.11
CA ASP A 120 -25.41 2.66 4.99
C ASP A 120 -25.18 1.56 6.04
N ASP A 121 -23.99 1.51 6.65
CA ASP A 121 -23.58 0.47 7.59
C ASP A 121 -23.47 0.97 9.04
N LEU A 122 -23.30 2.29 9.26
CA LEU A 122 -23.00 2.88 10.56
C LEU A 122 -24.00 3.97 10.95
N GLU A 123 -24.40 3.94 12.22
CA GLU A 123 -25.30 4.92 12.80
C GLU A 123 -24.59 6.22 13.20
N GLY A 124 -25.31 7.34 13.17
CA GLY A 124 -24.77 8.67 13.53
C GLY A 124 -24.40 8.83 15.02
N ASN A 125 -24.87 7.93 15.89
CA ASN A 125 -24.55 7.89 17.32
C ASN A 125 -23.19 7.22 17.63
N LEU A 126 -22.51 6.63 16.64
CA LEU A 126 -21.28 5.84 16.82
C LEU A 126 -20.19 6.60 17.61
N GLY A 127 -20.09 7.92 17.43
CA GLY A 127 -19.12 8.73 18.19
C GLY A 127 -19.36 8.69 19.70
N ILE A 128 -20.62 8.74 20.13
CA ILE A 128 -21.00 8.69 21.55
C ILE A 128 -20.72 7.29 22.11
N GLU A 129 -21.06 6.25 21.35
CA GLU A 129 -20.81 4.85 21.71
C GLU A 129 -19.32 4.57 21.87
N LEU A 130 -18.49 5.08 20.97
CA LEU A 130 -17.03 4.93 21.04
C LEU A 130 -16.43 5.67 22.23
N VAL A 131 -16.97 6.82 22.64
CA VAL A 131 -16.53 7.54 23.85
C VAL A 131 -16.82 6.71 25.10
N GLN A 132 -18.04 6.17 25.21
CA GLN A 132 -18.41 5.28 26.33
C GLN A 132 -17.56 4.01 26.31
N PHE A 133 -17.36 3.43 25.13
CA PHE A 133 -16.54 2.24 24.95
C PHE A 133 -15.06 2.50 25.29
N ALA A 134 -14.52 3.67 25.00
CA ALA A 134 -13.14 4.02 25.37
C ALA A 134 -12.94 4.04 26.89
N GLU A 135 -13.89 4.63 27.63
CA GLU A 135 -13.89 4.60 29.10
C GLU A 135 -14.07 3.19 29.64
N PHE A 136 -14.98 2.41 29.05
CA PHE A 136 -15.17 1.00 29.37
C PHE A 136 -13.88 0.20 29.14
N PHE A 137 -13.27 0.29 27.96
CA PHE A 137 -12.05 -0.42 27.60
C PHE A 137 -10.91 -0.12 28.58
N LYS A 138 -10.73 1.14 28.99
CA LYS A 138 -9.74 1.52 30.02
C LYS A 138 -9.93 0.75 31.34
N ASN A 139 -11.18 0.57 31.77
CA ASN A 139 -11.48 -0.11 33.03
C ASN A 139 -11.30 -1.64 32.98
N PHE A 140 -11.40 -2.26 31.80
CA PHE A 140 -11.36 -3.73 31.65
C PHE A 140 -10.09 -4.27 30.99
N LYS A 141 -9.26 -3.40 30.42
CA LYS A 141 -7.99 -3.76 29.78
C LYS A 141 -7.05 -4.47 30.74
N ASP A 142 -6.92 -3.97 31.96
CA ASP A 142 -6.02 -4.54 32.97
C ASP A 142 -6.51 -5.91 33.46
N ASP A 143 -7.81 -6.06 33.74
CA ASP A 143 -8.42 -7.33 34.16
C ASP A 143 -8.29 -8.46 33.11
N THR A 144 -8.31 -8.10 31.84
CA THR A 144 -8.21 -9.05 30.72
C THR A 144 -6.75 -9.37 30.37
N SER A 145 -5.84 -8.39 30.54
CA SER A 145 -4.39 -8.58 30.40
C SER A 145 -3.81 -9.56 31.42
N VAL A 146 -4.39 -9.64 32.62
CA VAL A 146 -3.98 -10.56 33.69
C VAL A 146 -4.47 -11.99 33.45
N LYS A 147 -5.60 -12.17 32.76
CA LYS A 147 -6.18 -13.50 32.45
C LYS A 147 -5.54 -14.19 31.24
N CYS A 148 -5.01 -13.41 30.29
CA CYS A 148 -4.32 -13.94 29.12
C CYS A 148 -2.82 -14.08 29.41
N LYS A 149 -2.26 -15.30 29.35
CA LYS A 149 -0.81 -15.54 29.48
C LYS A 149 0.01 -14.61 28.57
N PRO A 150 1.21 -14.19 28.97
CA PRO A 150 2.01 -13.16 28.29
C PRO A 150 2.63 -13.60 26.94
N ASP A 151 2.33 -14.81 26.45
CA ASP A 151 3.05 -15.41 25.31
C ASP A 151 2.46 -15.10 23.92
N SER A 152 1.50 -14.17 23.81
CA SER A 152 1.17 -13.59 22.50
C SER A 152 0.86 -12.11 22.63
N GLU A 153 1.64 -11.27 21.96
CA GLU A 153 1.39 -9.84 21.74
C GLU A 153 0.04 -9.65 21.01
N LEU A 154 -1.06 -9.72 21.73
CA LEU A 154 -2.39 -9.44 21.19
C LEU A 154 -2.48 -7.95 20.88
N SER A 155 -2.95 -7.62 19.68
CA SER A 155 -3.20 -6.24 19.30
C SER A 155 -4.32 -5.63 20.16
N ASN A 156 -4.32 -4.30 20.33
CA ASN A 156 -5.37 -3.60 21.08
C ASN A 156 -6.77 -3.94 20.54
N GLU A 157 -6.91 -4.07 19.23
CA GLU A 157 -8.17 -4.43 18.55
C GLU A 157 -8.62 -5.85 18.93
N HIS A 158 -7.68 -6.80 19.06
CA HIS A 158 -8.01 -8.15 19.55
C HIS A 158 -8.44 -8.13 21.01
N LEU A 159 -7.83 -7.28 21.83
CA LEU A 159 -8.21 -7.13 23.24
C LEU A 159 -9.61 -6.51 23.37
N MET A 160 -9.91 -5.47 22.59
CA MET A 160 -11.25 -4.86 22.51
C MET A 160 -12.30 -5.92 22.15
N TYR A 161 -12.03 -6.74 21.13
CA TYR A 161 -12.94 -7.82 20.73
C TYR A 161 -13.15 -8.87 21.84
N LYS A 162 -12.08 -9.29 22.53
CA LYS A 162 -12.21 -10.21 23.68
C LYS A 162 -13.05 -9.62 24.80
N ILE A 163 -12.79 -8.37 25.16
CA ILE A 163 -13.53 -7.64 26.19
C ILE A 163 -15.02 -7.58 25.86
N LEU A 164 -15.37 -7.34 24.59
CA LEU A 164 -16.78 -7.34 24.13
C LEU A 164 -17.44 -8.71 24.28
N ILE A 165 -16.72 -9.81 24.03
CA ILE A 165 -17.24 -11.17 24.18
C ILE A 165 -17.35 -11.55 25.66
N GLU A 166 -16.31 -11.34 26.45
CA GLU A 166 -16.23 -11.79 27.84
C GLU A 166 -17.21 -11.07 28.77
N ASN A 167 -17.64 -9.86 28.40
CA ASN A 167 -18.61 -9.07 29.15
C ASN A 167 -20.04 -9.14 28.58
N ASP A 168 -20.31 -10.08 27.65
CA ASP A 168 -21.63 -10.28 27.01
C ASP A 168 -22.25 -8.99 26.43
N LEU A 169 -21.41 -8.03 26.02
CA LEU A 169 -21.86 -6.74 25.50
C LEU A 169 -22.57 -6.82 24.14
N LYS A 170 -22.59 -8.01 23.52
CA LYS A 170 -23.41 -8.30 22.34
C LYS A 170 -24.92 -8.09 22.59
N VAL A 171 -25.36 -8.16 23.85
CA VAL A 171 -26.77 -7.97 24.22
C VAL A 171 -27.11 -6.50 24.47
N ALA A 172 -26.11 -5.66 24.78
CA ALA A 172 -26.30 -4.25 25.10
C ALA A 172 -26.45 -3.36 23.85
N PHE A 173 -25.95 -3.82 22.70
CA PHE A 173 -26.06 -3.15 21.40
C PHE A 173 -26.64 -4.13 20.36
N PRO A 174 -27.94 -4.42 20.41
CA PRO A 174 -28.60 -5.18 19.36
C PRO A 174 -28.66 -4.29 18.10
N ASN A 175 -27.99 -4.73 17.03
CA ASN A 175 -28.17 -4.20 15.68
C ASN A 175 -29.65 -4.09 15.28
#